data_AF-A0AAU3N5C1-F1
#
_entry.id   AF-A0AAU3N5C1-F1
#
_cell.length_a   1.000
_cell.length_b   1.000
_cell.length_c   1.000
_cell.angle_alpha   90.00
_cell.angle_beta   90.00
_cell.angle_gamma   90.00
#
_symmetry.space_group_name_H-M   'P 1'
#
loop_
_entity.id
_entity.type
_entity.pdbx_description
1 polymer ?
#
loop_
_entity_poly.entity_id
_entity_poly.type
_entity_poly.pdbx_seq_one_letter_code
_entity_poly.pdbx_strand_id
1 'polypeptide(L)'
;MADADELFGHLAEDLAPRGAKLSKMFGMPCLKDPNGKAFVGLHDGELVVRLHRDSPEHAEALAVTGAHLFDPMGARYRCPCLLSR
;
A
#
# COMPACT_ATOMS: atom_id res chain seq x y z
N MET A 1 16.73 -4.77 -14.65
CA MET A 1 15.82 -4.08 -13.71
C MET A 1 14.83 -5.14 -13.26
N ALA A 2 14.81 -5.47 -11.97
CA ALA A 2 13.84 -6.43 -11.46
C ALA A 2 12.44 -5.87 -11.63
N ASP A 3 11.52 -6.71 -12.10
CA ASP A 3 10.11 -6.32 -12.24
C ASP A 3 9.50 -6.10 -10.85
N ALA A 4 8.58 -5.15 -10.74
CA ALA A 4 7.95 -4.82 -9.46
C ALA A 4 7.18 -6.03 -8.89
N ASP A 5 6.62 -6.89 -9.74
CA ASP A 5 5.97 -8.15 -9.33
C ASP A 5 6.97 -9.15 -8.74
N GLU A 6 8.18 -9.23 -9.31
CA GLU A 6 9.23 -10.16 -8.86
C GLU A 6 9.79 -9.73 -7.49
N LEU A 7 10.05 -8.44 -7.31
CA LEU A 7 10.43 -7.87 -6.00
C LEU A 7 9.33 -8.08 -4.96
N PHE A 8 8.07 -7.95 -5.36
CA PHE A 8 6.93 -8.20 -4.48
C PHE A 8 6.83 -9.68 -4.09
N GLY A 9 7.12 -10.59 -5.01
CA GLY A 9 7.23 -12.03 -4.75
C GLY A 9 8.26 -12.32 -3.67
N HIS A 10 9.47 -11.79 -3.79
CA HIS A 10 10.51 -11.95 -2.77
C HIS A 10 10.13 -11.34 -1.41
N LEU A 11 9.47 -10.18 -1.41
CA LEU A 11 8.97 -9.56 -0.19
C LEU A 11 7.93 -10.45 0.51
N ALA A 12 7.08 -11.11 -0.27
CA ALA A 12 6.09 -12.04 0.25
C ALA A 12 6.74 -13.27 0.89
N GLU A 13 7.80 -13.80 0.30
CA GLU A 13 8.55 -14.93 0.85
C GLU A 13 9.25 -14.57 2.16
N ASP A 14 9.84 -13.37 2.27
CA ASP A 14 10.48 -12.89 3.51
C ASP A 14 9.45 -12.64 4.63
N LEU A 15 8.25 -12.21 4.27
CA LEU A 15 7.16 -11.94 5.22
C LEU A 15 6.32 -13.18 5.56
N ALA A 16 6.36 -14.24 4.75
CA ALA A 16 5.68 -15.51 5.00
C ALA A 16 5.95 -16.11 6.39
N PRO A 17 7.21 -16.19 6.90
CA PRO A 17 7.48 -16.69 8.25
C PRO A 17 6.91 -15.79 9.36
N ARG A 18 6.62 -14.51 9.06
CA ARG A 18 5.96 -13.58 10.00
C ARG A 18 4.43 -13.69 9.96
N GLY A 19 3.89 -14.61 9.16
CA GLY A 19 2.46 -14.87 9.00
C GLY A 19 1.80 -14.14 7.83
N ALA A 20 2.56 -13.39 7.03
CA ALA A 20 1.99 -12.74 5.85
C ALA A 20 1.59 -13.78 4.80
N LYS A 21 0.42 -13.60 4.21
CA LYS A 21 -0.12 -14.48 3.19
C LYS A 21 -0.29 -13.74 1.87
N LEU A 22 0.40 -14.22 0.84
CA LEU A 22 0.23 -13.73 -0.51
C LEU A 22 -1.21 -13.99 -0.99
N SER A 23 -1.80 -12.99 -1.62
CA SER A 23 -3.14 -12.99 -2.19
C SER A 23 -3.16 -12.07 -3.41
N LYS A 24 -4.23 -12.16 -4.20
CA LYS A 24 -4.54 -11.18 -5.24
C LYS A 24 -5.90 -10.57 -4.96
N MET A 25 -6.01 -9.24 -5.01
CA MET A 25 -7.29 -8.52 -5.01
C MET A 25 -7.38 -7.74 -6.31
N PHE A 26 -8.46 -7.94 -7.07
CA PHE A 26 -8.70 -7.22 -8.33
C PHE A 26 -7.54 -7.31 -9.33
N GLY A 27 -6.85 -8.46 -9.40
CA GLY A 27 -5.69 -8.67 -10.27
C GLY A 27 -4.36 -8.12 -9.74
N MET A 28 -4.38 -7.34 -8.66
CA MET A 28 -3.18 -6.78 -8.02
C MET A 28 -2.63 -7.75 -6.97
N PRO A 29 -1.31 -7.96 -6.90
CA PRO A 29 -0.70 -8.75 -5.84
C PRO A 29 -0.76 -7.99 -4.51
N CYS A 30 -1.18 -8.71 -3.46
CA CYS A 30 -1.43 -8.16 -2.13
C CYS A 30 -0.97 -9.14 -1.05
N LEU A 31 -0.55 -8.61 0.10
CA LEU A 31 -0.26 -9.40 1.29
C LEU A 31 -1.31 -9.16 2.35
N LYS A 32 -1.77 -10.26 2.94
CA LYS A 32 -2.74 -10.28 4.03
C LYS A 32 -2.07 -10.73 5.31
N ASP A 33 -2.42 -10.06 6.39
CA ASP A 33 -2.02 -10.44 7.73
C ASP A 33 -2.70 -11.77 8.13
N PRO A 34 -2.21 -12.53 9.13
CA PRO A 34 -2.93 -13.68 9.69
C PRO A 34 -4.39 -13.37 10.07
N ASN A 35 -4.71 -12.11 10.39
CA ASN A 35 -6.09 -11.66 10.64
C ASN A 35 -6.95 -11.48 9.35
N GLY A 36 -6.42 -11.81 8.17
CA GLY A 36 -7.11 -11.71 6.88
C GLY A 36 -7.21 -10.30 6.30
N LYS A 37 -6.62 -9.29 6.96
CA LYS A 37 -6.63 -7.90 6.48
C LYS A 37 -5.46 -7.65 5.55
N ALA A 38 -5.72 -7.09 4.37
CA ALA A 38 -4.66 -6.64 3.46
C ALA A 38 -3.86 -5.49 4.09
N PHE A 39 -2.54 -5.61 4.14
CA PHE A 39 -1.64 -4.60 4.72
C PHE A 39 -0.62 -4.07 3.71
N VAL A 40 -0.26 -4.86 2.70
CA VAL A 40 0.63 -4.44 1.61
C VAL A 40 0.01 -4.82 0.27
N GLY A 41 0.19 -3.98 -0.75
CA GLY A 41 -0.24 -4.25 -2.13
C GLY A 41 0.68 -3.59 -3.13
N LEU A 42 0.68 -4.11 -4.36
CA LEU A 42 1.37 -3.48 -5.49
C LEU A 42 0.32 -2.85 -6.41
N HIS A 43 0.49 -1.56 -6.70
CA HIS A 43 -0.42 -0.80 -7.56
C HIS A 43 0.39 -0.01 -8.57
N ASP A 44 0.21 -0.26 -9.87
CA ASP A 44 0.88 0.45 -10.97
C ASP A 44 2.43 0.53 -10.85
N GLY A 45 3.05 -0.49 -10.23
CA GLY A 45 4.50 -0.51 -9.97
C GLY A 45 4.92 0.19 -8.67
N GLU A 46 3.98 0.74 -7.91
CA GLU A 46 4.21 1.36 -6.60
C GLU A 46 3.80 0.42 -5.46
N LEU A 47 4.58 0.44 -4.37
CA LEU A 47 4.29 -0.34 -3.17
C LEU A 47 3.37 0.44 -2.24
N VAL A 48 2.19 -0.12 -1.98
CA VAL A 48 1.21 0.43 -1.06
C VAL A 48 1.33 -0.30 0.27
N VAL A 49 1.57 0.45 1.35
CA VAL A 49 1.65 -0.09 2.71
C VAL A 49 0.63 0.59 3.60
N ARG A 50 -0.21 -0.20 4.27
CA ARG A 50 -1.18 0.29 5.24
C ARG A 50 -0.51 0.40 6.60
N LEU A 51 -0.25 1.62 7.03
CA LEU A 51 0.29 1.96 8.34
C LEU A 51 -0.81 2.54 9.24
N HIS A 52 -0.63 2.45 10.55
CA HIS A 52 -1.52 3.11 11.49
C HIS A 52 -1.32 4.63 11.45
N ARG A 53 -2.43 5.36 11.59
CA ARG A 53 -2.43 6.82 11.65
C ARG A 53 -1.60 7.26 12.85
N ASP A 54 -0.76 8.29 12.66
CA ASP A 54 0.06 8.91 13.71
C ASP A 54 1.11 7.99 14.36
N SER A 55 1.45 6.88 13.70
CA SER A 55 2.54 5.99 14.15
C SER A 55 3.89 6.48 13.61
N PRO A 56 5.02 6.30 14.34
CA PRO A 56 6.33 6.75 13.87
C PRO A 56 6.69 6.18 12.49
N GLU A 57 6.28 4.93 12.21
CA GLU A 57 6.48 4.26 10.93
C GLU A 57 5.77 4.99 9.77
N HIS A 58 4.60 5.61 10.04
CA HIS A 58 3.87 6.39 9.04
C HIS A 58 4.61 7.69 8.70
N ALA A 59 5.19 8.36 9.70
CA ALA A 59 6.00 9.56 9.48
C ALA A 59 7.29 9.25 8.70
N GLU A 60 7.98 8.16 9.07
CA GLU A 60 9.19 7.68 8.38
C GLU A 60 8.89 7.29 6.93
N ALA A 61 7.77 6.59 6.69
CA ALA A 61 7.36 6.20 5.34
C ALA A 61 7.04 7.42 4.46
N LEU A 62 6.37 8.44 5.01
CA LEU A 62 6.11 9.70 4.31
C LEU A 62 7.35 10.57 4.12
N ALA A 63 8.42 10.34 4.89
CA ALA A 63 9.70 11.03 4.73
C ALA A 63 10.53 10.48 3.57
N VAL A 64 10.19 9.30 3.04
CA VAL A 64 10.84 8.72 1.86
C VAL A 64 10.52 9.57 0.62
N THR A 65 11.56 9.99 -0.10
CA THR A 65 11.41 10.78 -1.34
C THR A 65 10.55 10.03 -2.36
N GLY A 66 9.45 10.65 -2.79
CA GLY A 66 8.49 10.05 -3.72
C GLY A 66 7.39 9.22 -3.05
N ALA A 67 7.36 9.14 -1.72
CA ALA A 67 6.23 8.56 -1.01
C ALA A 67 5.03 9.51 -1.04
N HIS A 68 3.87 8.96 -1.38
CA HIS A 68 2.61 9.68 -1.43
C HIS A 68 1.50 8.88 -0.75
N LEU A 69 0.47 9.58 -0.28
CA LEU A 69 -0.72 8.94 0.26
C LEU A 69 -1.45 8.17 -0.84
N PHE A 70 -1.60 6.87 -0.65
CA PHE A 70 -2.36 6.01 -1.56
C PHE A 70 -3.87 6.30 -1.44
N ASP A 71 -4.46 6.85 -2.49
CA ASP A 71 -5.90 7.10 -2.60
C ASP A 71 -6.51 6.25 -3.74
N PRO A 72 -6.91 4.99 -3.48
CA PRO A 72 -7.44 4.09 -4.51
C PRO A 72 -8.78 4.55 -5.11
N MET A 73 -9.46 5.49 -4.44
CA MET A 73 -10.79 5.97 -4.79
C MET A 73 -10.82 7.40 -5.34
N GLY A 74 -9.65 7.96 -5.65
CA GLY A 74 -9.48 9.19 -6.43
C GLY A 74 -10.55 10.25 -6.17
N ALA A 75 -10.44 11.00 -5.08
CA ALA A 75 -11.06 12.33 -4.96
C ALA A 75 -12.58 12.42 -5.26
N ARG A 76 -13.41 11.42 -4.92
CA ARG A 76 -14.88 11.54 -5.08
C ARG A 76 -15.55 12.51 -4.11
N TYR A 77 -14.81 13.08 -3.15
CA TYR A 77 -15.27 14.17 -2.28
C TYR A 77 -14.57 15.49 -2.60
N ARG A 78 -14.35 15.85 -3.88
CA ARG A 78 -14.29 17.29 -4.18
C ARG A 78 -15.70 17.84 -4.09
N CYS A 79 -16.05 18.35 -2.91
CA CYS A 79 -17.19 19.24 -2.76
C CYS A 79 -16.93 20.48 -3.63
N PRO A 80 -17.68 20.72 -4.72
CA PRO A 80 -17.46 21.89 -5.58
C PRO A 80 -17.79 23.22 -4.86
N CYS A 81 -18.42 23.19 -3.69
CA CYS A 81 -18.78 24.38 -2.92
C CYS A 81 -17.63 25.05 -2.15
N LEU A 82 -16.41 24.48 -2.10
CA LEU A 82 -15.29 25.06 -1.33
C LEU A 82 -14.28 25.89 -2.17
N LEU A 83 -14.56 26.17 -3.44
CA LEU A 83 -13.72 27.00 -4.33
C LEU A 83 -14.29 28.43 -4.54
N SER A 84 -15.20 28.87 -3.69
CA SER A 84 -15.70 30.25 -3.68
C SER A 84 -15.64 30.79 -2.26
N ARG A 85 -14.46 31.24 -1.87
CA ARG A 85 -14.35 32.34 -0.91
C ARG A 85 -13.09 33.14 -1.14
#